data_AF-A0A2V5N896-F1
#
_entry.id   AF-A0A2V5N896-F1
#
_cell.length_a   1.000
_cell.length_b   1.000
_cell.length_c   1.000
_cell.angle_alpha   90.00
_cell.angle_beta   90.00
_cell.angle_gamma   90.00
#
_symmetry.space_group_name_H-M   'P 1'
#
loop_
_entity.id
_entity.type
_entity.pdbx_description
1 polymer ?
#
loop_
_entity_poly.entity_id
_entity_poly.type
_entity_poly.pdbx_seq_one_letter_code
_entity_poly.pdbx_strand_id
1 'polypeptide(L)'
;MNEFEKLCAIVARLRGADGCPWDREQTNASLVPPLLEEAYEIAGAVYAQDDGNLREELGDLLLLVAMHAQIASEGNRFSIEDVAREITEKLIRRHPHVFGESTARGSEAVIKQWEAIKQEEKKGNYFASLPAALPALMRAEKAQKKAARVNF
;
A
#
# COMPACT_ATOMS: atom_id res chain seq x y z
N MET A 1 -6.81 8.59 22.56
CA MET A 1 -7.07 8.44 21.13
C MET A 1 -6.01 9.21 20.37
N ASN A 2 -5.20 8.54 19.56
CA ASN A 2 -4.18 9.17 18.72
C ASN A 2 -4.80 9.81 17.46
N GLU A 3 -4.03 10.57 16.68
CA GLU A 3 -4.57 11.28 15.50
C GLU A 3 -5.09 10.34 14.40
N PHE A 4 -4.48 9.16 14.24
CA PHE A 4 -4.93 8.18 13.26
C PHE A 4 -6.28 7.55 13.66
N GLU A 5 -6.46 7.21 14.93
CA GLU A 5 -7.74 6.74 15.46
C GLU A 5 -8.85 7.79 15.29
N LYS A 6 -8.52 9.09 15.46
CA LYS A 6 -9.46 10.18 15.19
C LYS A 6 -9.87 10.23 13.73
N LEU A 7 -8.93 10.11 12.79
CA LEU A 7 -9.21 10.04 11.35
C LEU A 7 -10.18 8.89 11.04
N CYS A 8 -9.90 7.68 11.53
CA CYS A 8 -10.79 6.53 11.34
C CYS A 8 -12.18 6.77 11.92
N ALA A 9 -12.28 7.39 13.10
CA ALA A 9 -13.57 7.74 13.70
C ALA A 9 -14.35 8.78 12.87
N ILE A 10 -13.66 9.77 12.29
CA ILE A 10 -14.27 10.76 11.39
C ILE A 10 -14.81 10.06 10.14
N VAL A 11 -14.01 9.21 9.49
CA VAL A 11 -14.43 8.44 8.31
C VAL A 11 -15.65 7.58 8.61
N ALA A 12 -15.65 6.87 9.75
CA ALA A 12 -16.81 6.09 10.19
C ALA A 12 -18.05 6.98 10.42
N ARG A 13 -17.88 8.18 10.99
CA ARG A 13 -18.99 9.13 11.21
C ARG A 13 -19.54 9.68 9.90
N LEU A 14 -18.68 9.98 8.92
CA LEU A 14 -19.04 10.45 7.58
C LEU A 14 -19.84 9.39 6.83
N ARG A 15 -19.51 8.11 7.00
CA ARG A 15 -20.20 6.99 6.35
C ARG A 15 -21.36 6.38 7.14
N GLY A 16 -21.57 6.82 8.38
CA GLY A 16 -22.70 6.40 9.22
C GLY A 16 -24.07 6.80 8.66
N ALA A 17 -25.16 6.29 9.23
CA ALA A 17 -26.52 6.53 8.74
C ALA A 17 -26.88 8.03 8.59
N ASP A 18 -26.51 8.84 9.58
CA ASP A 18 -26.68 10.31 9.59
C ASP A 18 -25.43 11.04 9.08
N GLY A 19 -24.63 10.37 8.25
CA GLY A 19 -23.38 10.86 7.69
C GLY A 19 -23.56 11.67 6.40
N CYS A 20 -22.45 11.95 5.72
CA CYS A 20 -22.45 12.63 4.43
C CYS A 20 -22.95 11.69 3.31
N PRO A 21 -23.99 12.07 2.55
CA PRO A 21 -24.51 11.22 1.47
C PRO A 21 -23.46 10.86 0.42
N TRP A 22 -22.59 11.82 0.07
CA TRP A 22 -21.53 11.63 -0.93
C TRP A 22 -20.45 10.65 -0.45
N ASP A 23 -20.07 10.71 0.81
CA ASP A 23 -19.11 9.74 1.37
C ASP A 23 -19.72 8.35 1.46
N ARG A 24 -21.01 8.24 1.80
CA ARG A 24 -21.73 6.96 1.93
C ARG A 24 -21.90 6.22 0.61
N GLU A 25 -22.18 6.92 -0.48
CA GLU A 25 -22.36 6.31 -1.80
C GLU A 25 -21.05 5.77 -2.40
N GLN A 26 -19.89 6.18 -1.87
CA GLN A 26 -18.60 5.66 -2.33
C GLN A 26 -18.48 4.15 -2.13
N THR A 27 -17.83 3.52 -3.10
CA THR A 27 -17.48 2.09 -3.13
C THR A 27 -15.98 1.94 -3.30
N ASN A 28 -15.46 0.74 -3.01
CA ASN A 28 -14.04 0.45 -3.28
C ASN A 28 -13.67 0.61 -4.76
N ALA A 29 -14.63 0.53 -5.69
CA ALA A 29 -14.35 0.76 -7.11
C ALA A 29 -14.35 2.25 -7.48
N SER A 30 -15.27 3.04 -6.90
CA SER A 30 -15.35 4.49 -7.20
C SER A 30 -14.17 5.28 -6.63
N LEU A 31 -13.50 4.76 -5.60
CA LEU A 31 -12.31 5.38 -5.01
C LEU A 31 -11.00 5.07 -5.73
N VAL A 32 -11.00 4.21 -6.77
CA VAL A 32 -9.77 3.87 -7.50
C VAL A 32 -9.21 5.06 -8.30
N PRO A 33 -10.01 5.84 -9.05
CA PRO A 33 -9.49 7.02 -9.74
C PRO A 33 -8.79 8.03 -8.81
N PRO A 34 -9.41 8.54 -7.71
CA PRO A 34 -8.71 9.46 -6.83
C PRO A 34 -7.49 8.82 -6.19
N LEU A 35 -7.52 7.52 -5.83
CA LEU A 35 -6.34 6.82 -5.31
C LEU A 35 -5.12 6.89 -6.26
N LEU A 36 -5.36 6.83 -7.57
CA LEU A 36 -4.28 6.98 -8.55
C LEU A 36 -3.84 8.43 -8.68
N GLU A 37 -4.78 9.38 -8.67
CA GLU A 37 -4.50 10.82 -8.71
C GLU A 37 -3.58 11.23 -7.54
N GLU A 38 -3.96 10.90 -6.30
CA GLU A 38 -3.15 11.20 -5.10
C GLU A 38 -1.74 10.57 -5.18
N ALA A 39 -1.63 9.36 -5.73
CA ALA A 39 -0.33 8.71 -5.89
C ALA A 39 0.57 9.44 -6.90
N TYR A 40 -0.01 10.07 -7.93
CA TYR A 40 0.71 10.92 -8.86
C TYR A 40 1.02 12.30 -8.28
N GLU A 41 0.14 12.87 -7.47
CA GLU A 41 0.36 14.15 -6.79
C GLU A 41 1.49 14.04 -5.76
N ILE A 42 1.55 12.95 -4.98
CA ILE A 42 2.71 12.62 -4.14
C ILE A 42 4.00 12.60 -4.96
N ALA A 43 3.99 11.92 -6.12
CA ALA A 43 5.16 11.87 -6.99
C ALA A 43 5.57 13.27 -7.48
N GLY A 44 4.59 14.09 -7.85
CA GLY A 44 4.77 15.50 -8.23
C GLY A 44 5.43 16.30 -7.11
N ALA A 45 4.89 16.22 -5.90
CA ALA A 45 5.41 16.92 -4.72
C ALA A 45 6.86 16.51 -4.40
N VAL A 46 7.18 15.22 -4.48
CA VAL A 46 8.55 14.71 -4.27
C VAL A 46 9.51 15.28 -5.32
N TYR A 47 9.13 15.28 -6.60
CA TYR A 47 10.00 15.84 -7.66
C TYR A 47 10.16 17.34 -7.58
N ALA A 48 9.13 18.06 -7.10
CA ALA A 48 9.17 19.49 -6.85
C ALA A 48 9.93 19.85 -5.56
N GLN A 49 10.29 18.87 -4.71
CA GLN A 49 10.82 19.08 -3.37
C GLN A 49 9.90 19.98 -2.51
N ASP A 50 8.59 19.84 -2.70
CA ASP A 50 7.58 20.59 -1.98
C ASP A 50 7.08 19.77 -0.77
N ASP A 51 7.72 19.97 0.38
CA ASP A 51 7.37 19.28 1.62
C ASP A 51 5.96 19.65 2.12
N GLY A 52 5.47 20.83 1.77
CA GLY A 52 4.13 21.30 2.13
C GLY A 52 3.07 20.48 1.41
N ASN A 53 3.17 20.44 0.08
CA ASN A 53 2.29 19.65 -0.77
C ASN A 53 2.45 18.16 -0.47
N LEU A 54 3.68 17.66 -0.30
CA LEU A 54 3.92 16.25 0.02
C LEU A 54 3.17 15.80 1.27
N ARG A 55 3.10 16.64 2.30
CA ARG A 55 2.37 16.32 3.53
C ARG A 55 0.85 16.28 3.31
N GLU A 56 0.33 17.15 2.44
CA GLU A 56 -1.09 17.20 2.07
C GLU A 56 -1.50 15.92 1.34
N GLU A 57 -0.81 15.59 0.23
CA GLU A 57 -1.16 14.42 -0.59
C GLU A 57 -0.96 13.08 0.15
N LEU A 58 0.02 13.01 1.07
CA LEU A 58 0.17 11.85 1.95
C LEU A 58 -1.02 11.70 2.91
N GLY A 59 -1.63 12.81 3.31
CA GLY A 59 -2.86 12.85 4.10
C GLY A 59 -4.07 12.37 3.30
N ASP A 60 -4.22 12.81 2.05
CA ASP A 60 -5.31 12.41 1.18
C ASP A 60 -5.22 10.94 0.77
N LEU A 61 -4.01 10.45 0.48
CA LEU A 61 -3.80 9.02 0.30
C LEU A 61 -4.15 8.21 1.58
N LEU A 62 -3.83 8.74 2.77
CA LEU A 62 -4.18 8.10 4.04
C LEU A 62 -5.70 8.08 4.27
N LEU A 63 -6.41 9.15 3.91
CA LEU A 63 -7.88 9.21 3.92
C LEU A 63 -8.48 8.12 3.03
N LEU A 64 -7.97 7.95 1.81
CA LEU A 64 -8.45 6.93 0.88
C LEU A 64 -8.22 5.50 1.41
N VAL A 65 -7.09 5.24 2.08
CA VAL A 65 -6.85 3.95 2.77
C VAL A 65 -7.89 3.72 3.87
N ALA A 66 -8.17 4.75 4.69
CA ALA A 66 -9.18 4.65 5.74
C ALA A 66 -10.59 4.43 5.17
N MET A 67 -10.96 5.11 4.08
CA MET A 67 -12.23 4.91 3.39
C MET A 67 -12.40 3.49 2.84
N HIS A 68 -11.37 2.93 2.19
CA HIS A 68 -11.39 1.55 1.70
C HIS A 68 -11.57 0.53 2.84
N ALA A 69 -10.87 0.72 3.95
CA ALA A 69 -10.98 -0.14 5.12
C ALA A 69 -12.36 -0.02 5.77
N GLN A 70 -12.91 1.20 5.87
CA GLN A 70 -14.25 1.44 6.40
C GLN A 70 -15.33 0.75 5.54
N ILE A 71 -15.28 0.89 4.21
CA ILE A 71 -16.18 0.18 3.27
C ILE A 71 -16.06 -1.35 3.40
N ALA A 72 -14.85 -1.86 3.65
CA ALA A 72 -14.64 -3.29 3.90
C ALA A 72 -15.21 -3.76 5.24
N SER A 73 -15.06 -2.95 6.28
CA SER A 73 -15.55 -3.22 7.62
C SER A 73 -17.08 -3.24 7.67
N GLU A 74 -17.75 -2.30 6.99
CA GLU A 74 -19.21 -2.27 6.82
C GLU A 74 -19.76 -3.57 6.20
N GLY A 75 -18.97 -4.22 5.36
CA GLY A 75 -19.28 -5.52 4.76
C GLY A 75 -18.81 -6.73 5.56
N ASN A 76 -18.37 -6.56 6.81
CA ASN A 76 -17.77 -7.60 7.66
C ASN A 76 -16.61 -8.36 7.00
N ARG A 77 -15.79 -7.69 6.18
CA ARG A 77 -14.67 -8.31 5.45
C ARG A 77 -13.33 -8.19 6.20
N PHE A 78 -12.88 -6.96 6.44
CA PHE A 78 -11.66 -6.65 7.20
C PHE A 78 -11.73 -5.21 7.72
N SER A 79 -10.93 -4.89 8.73
CA SER A 79 -10.82 -3.55 9.31
C SER A 79 -9.48 -2.87 8.99
N ILE A 80 -9.33 -1.61 9.41
CA ILE A 80 -8.07 -0.87 9.28
C ILE A 80 -6.97 -1.49 10.17
N GLU A 81 -7.34 -2.07 11.31
CA GLU A 81 -6.44 -2.81 12.19
C GLU A 81 -5.91 -4.08 11.52
N ASP A 82 -6.75 -4.79 10.76
CA ASP A 82 -6.30 -5.95 9.97
C ASP A 82 -5.25 -5.52 8.93
N VAL A 83 -5.51 -4.43 8.20
CA VAL A 83 -4.57 -3.85 7.23
C VAL A 83 -3.23 -3.51 7.89
N ALA A 84 -3.27 -2.81 9.03
CA ALA A 84 -2.08 -2.40 9.79
C ALA A 84 -1.31 -3.60 10.38
N ARG A 85 -2.02 -4.61 10.88
CA ARG A 85 -1.43 -5.84 11.40
C ARG A 85 -0.71 -6.60 10.29
N GLU A 86 -1.37 -6.82 9.15
CA GLU A 86 -0.80 -7.59 8.04
C GLU A 86 0.45 -6.93 7.44
N ILE A 87 0.47 -5.61 7.27
CA ILE A 87 1.69 -4.91 6.82
C ILE A 87 2.81 -5.00 7.86
N THR A 88 2.47 -4.90 9.15
CA THR A 88 3.44 -4.96 10.26
C THR A 88 4.10 -6.33 10.33
N GLU A 89 3.31 -7.42 10.38
CA GLU A 89 3.82 -8.79 10.39
C GLU A 89 4.67 -9.11 9.16
N LYS A 90 4.23 -8.64 7.98
CA LYS A 90 4.99 -8.78 6.73
C LYS A 90 6.33 -8.05 6.78
N LEU A 91 6.37 -6.83 7.36
CA LEU A 91 7.62 -6.07 7.48
C LEU A 91 8.58 -6.73 8.46
N ILE A 92 8.11 -7.17 9.63
CA ILE A 92 8.92 -7.88 10.62
C ILE A 92 9.55 -9.13 9.98
N ARG A 93 8.72 -9.96 9.33
CA ARG A 93 9.16 -11.22 8.71
C ARG A 93 10.14 -11.01 7.56
N ARG A 94 10.02 -9.93 6.79
CA ARG A 94 10.91 -9.62 5.66
C ARG A 94 12.20 -8.89 6.06
N HIS A 95 12.34 -8.48 7.32
CA HIS A 95 13.53 -7.82 7.84
C HIS A 95 14.11 -8.56 9.07
N PRO A 96 14.46 -9.86 8.97
CA PRO A 96 15.04 -10.58 10.10
C PRO A 96 16.42 -10.04 10.50
N HIS A 97 17.10 -9.26 9.64
CA HIS A 97 18.33 -8.55 9.99
C HIS A 97 18.10 -7.35 10.92
N VAL A 98 16.85 -6.91 11.09
CA VAL A 98 16.46 -5.85 12.04
C VAL A 98 15.72 -6.45 13.24
N PHE A 99 14.78 -7.38 13.01
CA PHE A 99 13.82 -7.86 14.01
C PHE A 99 14.05 -9.32 14.48
N GLY A 100 15.12 -9.98 14.03
CA GLY A 100 15.42 -11.36 14.39
C GLY A 100 16.91 -11.68 14.21
N GLU A 101 17.20 -12.91 13.80
CA GLU A 101 18.57 -13.32 13.47
C GLU A 101 18.78 -13.41 11.96
N SER A 102 19.81 -12.72 11.46
CA SER A 102 20.29 -12.84 10.09
C SER A 102 21.77 -12.47 10.01
N THR A 103 22.48 -13.15 9.12
CA THR A 103 23.88 -12.86 8.79
C THR A 103 24.03 -11.88 7.63
N ALA A 104 22.93 -11.45 7.00
CA ALA A 104 22.97 -10.52 5.88
C ALA A 104 23.49 -9.15 6.32
N ARG A 105 24.64 -8.74 5.77
CA ARG A 105 25.24 -7.42 6.02
C ARG A 105 25.42 -6.66 4.73
N GLY A 106 25.12 -5.37 4.77
CA GLY A 106 25.14 -4.51 3.59
C GLY A 106 23.89 -4.63 2.72
N SER A 107 23.64 -3.59 1.93
CA SER A 107 22.42 -3.46 1.12
C SER A 107 22.22 -4.61 0.13
N GLU A 108 23.29 -5.09 -0.51
CA GLU A 108 23.20 -6.17 -1.50
C GLU A 108 22.73 -7.49 -0.87
N ALA A 109 23.30 -7.88 0.28
CA ALA A 109 22.90 -9.10 0.99
C ALA A 109 21.46 -9.00 1.51
N VAL A 110 21.06 -7.82 1.99
CA VAL A 110 19.68 -7.55 2.44
C VAL A 110 18.69 -7.67 1.29
N ILE A 111 19.01 -7.13 0.10
CA ILE A 111 18.16 -7.24 -1.09
C ILE A 111 18.01 -8.71 -1.52
N LYS A 112 19.10 -9.48 -1.56
CA LYS A 112 19.06 -10.92 -1.90
C LYS A 112 18.18 -11.70 -0.93
N GLN A 113 18.33 -11.47 0.37
CA GLN A 113 17.50 -12.09 1.40
C GLN A 113 16.02 -11.70 1.25
N TRP A 114 15.74 -10.42 1.03
CA TRP A 114 14.36 -9.93 0.89
C TRP A 114 13.64 -10.55 -0.32
N GLU A 115 14.33 -10.71 -1.44
CA GLU A 115 13.76 -11.41 -2.60
C GLU A 115 13.61 -12.91 -2.35
N ALA A 116 14.54 -13.57 -1.66
CA ALA A 116 14.40 -14.99 -1.29
C ALA A 116 13.14 -15.23 -0.44
N ILE A 117 12.95 -14.43 0.62
CA ILE A 117 11.75 -14.49 1.47
C ILE A 117 10.48 -14.25 0.63
N LYS A 118 10.50 -13.32 -0.32
CA LYS A 118 9.35 -13.05 -1.20
C LYS A 118 9.04 -14.18 -2.18
N GLN A 119 10.04 -14.96 -2.60
CA GLN A 119 9.82 -16.16 -3.42
C GLN A 119 9.18 -17.27 -2.59
N GLU A 120 9.66 -17.50 -1.37
CA GLU A 120 9.11 -18.52 -0.46
C GLU A 120 7.64 -18.26 -0.10
N GLU A 121 7.28 -16.99 0.11
CA GLU A 121 5.89 -16.57 0.34
C GLU A 121 4.96 -16.84 -0.85
N LYS A 122 5.52 -16.82 -2.07
CA LYS A 122 4.76 -16.96 -3.30
C LYS A 122 4.94 -18.37 -3.82
N LYS A 123 4.06 -19.28 -3.40
CA LYS A 123 3.90 -20.60 -4.02
C LYS A 123 3.41 -20.45 -5.47
N GLY A 124 4.28 -20.15 -6.43
CA GLY A 124 3.91 -20.12 -7.86
C GLY A 124 4.68 -19.11 -8.74
N ASN A 125 4.13 -18.91 -9.94
CA ASN A 125 4.71 -18.20 -11.08
C ASN A 125 5.45 -16.89 -10.69
N TYR A 126 6.73 -16.80 -11.07
CA TYR A 126 7.63 -15.65 -10.84
C TYR A 126 7.04 -14.31 -11.34
N PHE A 127 6.18 -14.35 -12.36
CA PHE A 127 5.47 -13.19 -12.92
C PHE A 127 4.08 -12.94 -12.31
N ALA A 128 3.57 -13.81 -11.42
CA ALA A 128 2.27 -13.63 -10.75
C ALA A 128 2.18 -12.31 -9.97
N SER A 129 3.32 -11.68 -9.66
CA SER A 129 3.36 -10.38 -9.00
C SER A 129 3.36 -9.17 -9.93
N LEU A 130 3.13 -9.33 -11.24
CA LEU A 130 2.87 -8.22 -12.15
C LEU A 130 1.38 -7.87 -12.08
N PRO A 131 1.00 -6.75 -11.45
CA PRO A 131 -0.40 -6.36 -11.36
C PRO A 131 -0.99 -6.17 -12.75
N ALA A 132 -2.19 -6.72 -12.96
CA ALA A 132 -2.83 -6.64 -14.26
C ALA A 132 -3.20 -5.21 -14.65
N ALA A 133 -3.54 -4.39 -13.64
CA ALA A 133 -3.97 -3.01 -13.76
C ALA A 133 -2.83 -2.01 -14.00
N LEU A 134 -1.55 -2.43 -14.01
CA LEU A 134 -0.46 -1.51 -14.33
C LEU A 134 -0.58 -1.02 -15.78
N PRO A 135 -0.34 0.28 -16.05
CA PRO A 135 -0.18 0.78 -17.41
C PRO A 135 0.82 -0.05 -18.20
N ALA A 136 0.55 -0.26 -19.49
CA ALA A 136 1.27 -1.24 -20.31
C ALA A 136 2.80 -1.06 -20.29
N LEU A 137 3.29 0.19 -20.36
CA LEU A 137 4.71 0.50 -20.30
C LEU A 137 5.34 0.17 -18.94
N MET A 138 4.71 0.58 -17.84
CA MET A 138 5.18 0.25 -16.49
C MET A 138 5.17 -1.25 -16.24
N ARG A 139 4.15 -1.95 -16.77
CA ARG A 139 4.06 -3.40 -16.67
C ARG A 139 5.17 -4.09 -17.47
N ALA A 140 5.45 -3.62 -18.69
CA ALA A 140 6.53 -4.14 -19.54
C ALA A 140 7.90 -3.94 -18.89
N GLU A 141 8.18 -2.72 -18.40
CA GLU A 141 9.41 -2.40 -17.69
C GLU A 141 9.61 -3.31 -16.45
N LYS A 142 8.55 -3.49 -15.66
CA LYS A 142 8.59 -4.35 -14.47
C LYS A 142 8.78 -5.83 -14.84
N ALA A 143 8.25 -6.26 -15.98
CA ALA A 143 8.47 -7.62 -16.50
C ALA A 143 9.93 -7.81 -16.94
N GLN A 144 10.51 -6.85 -17.65
CA GLN A 144 11.92 -6.87 -18.07
C GLN A 144 12.86 -6.87 -16.86
N LYS A 145 12.61 -5.99 -15.87
CA LYS A 145 13.38 -5.97 -14.60
C LYS A 145 13.32 -7.30 -13.85
N LYS A 146 12.21 -8.02 -13.94
CA LYS A 146 12.06 -9.37 -13.38
C LYS A 146 12.87 -10.40 -14.18
N ALA A 147 12.76 -10.41 -15.50
CA ALA A 147 13.50 -11.33 -16.36
C ALA A 147 15.02 -11.19 -16.19
N ALA A 148 15.52 -9.94 -16.17
CA ALA A 148 16.94 -9.66 -15.96
C ALA A 148 17.50 -10.23 -14.64
N ARG A 149 16.66 -10.33 -13.59
CA ARG A 149 17.07 -10.87 -12.27
C ARG A 149 17.25 -12.39 -12.25
N VAL A 150 16.72 -13.09 -13.25
CA VAL A 150 16.96 -14.53 -13.46
C VAL A 150 17.94 -14.78 -14.60
N ASN A 151 18.69 -13.75 -15.02
CA ASN A 151 19.64 -13.77 -16.13
C ASN A 151 19.04 -14.19 -17.48
N PHE A 152 17.78 -13.79 -17.75
CA PHE A 152 17.15 -13.88 -19.06
C PHE A 152 17.31 -12.57 -19.83
#